data_AF-A0A2H0W6E5-F1
#
_entry.id   AF-A0A2H0W6E5-F1
#
_cell.length_a   1.000
_cell.length_b   1.000
_cell.length_c   1.000
_cell.angle_alpha   90.00
_cell.angle_beta   90.00
_cell.angle_gamma   90.00
#
_symmetry.space_group_name_H-M   'P 1'
#
loop_
_entity.id
_entity.type
_entity.pdbx_description
1 polymer ?
#
loop_
_entity_poly.entity_id
_entity_poly.type
_entity_poly.pdbx_seq_one_letter_code
_entity_poly.pdbx_strand_id
1 'polypeptide(L)'
;MADDAVKTTTDDNSTEDMKILRRRLMEDLQLVDLSPEQQKEFEEKIDTLVDNRIKNLMLVYLPQEKVKELSEMWDEGKEEEIQKFLEENVEGWNDKVLDEFFAIREELIAKMRNHAKPSDDNQPAV
;
A
#
# COMPACT_ATOMS: atom_id res chain seq x y z
N MET A 1 -12.83 -18.19 -35.18
CA MET A 1 -13.58 -17.33 -34.27
C MET A 1 -12.87 -17.42 -32.94
N ALA A 2 -12.27 -16.32 -32.53
CA ALA A 2 -11.46 -16.21 -31.33
C ALA A 2 -12.40 -15.93 -30.15
N ASP A 3 -12.23 -16.70 -29.08
CA ASP A 3 -12.58 -16.30 -27.71
C ASP A 3 -11.53 -16.97 -26.82
N ASP A 4 -10.28 -16.52 -26.97
CA ASP A 4 -9.28 -16.69 -25.92
C ASP A 4 -9.72 -15.75 -24.79
N ALA A 5 -10.38 -16.35 -23.79
CA ALA A 5 -10.62 -15.70 -22.52
C ALA A 5 -9.25 -15.29 -21.97
N VAL A 6 -8.96 -13.98 -22.04
CA VAL A 6 -7.82 -13.36 -21.36
C VAL A 6 -8.02 -13.62 -19.88
N LYS A 7 -7.37 -14.69 -19.41
CA LYS A 7 -7.21 -14.99 -18.00
C LYS A 7 -6.29 -13.89 -17.48
N THR A 8 -6.87 -12.80 -17.02
CA THR A 8 -6.19 -11.80 -16.20
C THR A 8 -5.85 -12.48 -14.89
N THR A 9 -4.76 -13.25 -14.89
CA THR A 9 -3.98 -13.50 -13.68
C THR A 9 -3.47 -12.13 -13.27
N THR A 10 -4.23 -11.49 -12.39
CA THR A 10 -3.67 -10.43 -11.56
C THR A 10 -2.62 -11.17 -10.75
N ASP A 11 -1.36 -11.08 -11.17
CA ASP A 11 -0.24 -11.58 -10.40
C ASP A 11 -0.34 -10.89 -9.04
N ASP A 12 -0.81 -11.64 -8.05
CA ASP A 12 -0.92 -11.21 -6.67
C ASP A 12 0.51 -11.22 -6.10
N ASN A 13 1.32 -10.30 -6.63
CA ASN A 13 2.77 -10.17 -6.44
C ASN A 13 3.10 -9.55 -5.07
N SER A 14 2.18 -9.67 -4.10
CA SER A 14 2.35 -9.23 -2.74
C SER A 14 2.88 -10.41 -1.91
N THR A 15 3.88 -10.16 -1.06
CA THR A 15 4.34 -11.16 -0.09
C THR A 15 3.18 -11.52 0.85
N GLU A 16 3.12 -12.75 1.37
CA GLU A 16 2.02 -13.18 2.25
C GLU A 16 1.82 -12.25 3.46
N ASP A 17 2.90 -11.67 3.97
CA ASP A 17 2.85 -10.68 5.06
C ASP A 17 2.11 -9.40 4.64
N MET A 18 2.33 -8.92 3.42
CA MET A 18 1.63 -7.74 2.89
C MET A 18 0.13 -8.03 2.65
N LYS A 19 -0.23 -9.25 2.24
CA LYS A 19 -1.63 -9.66 2.14
C LYS A 19 -2.34 -9.66 3.48
N ILE A 20 -1.67 -10.14 4.54
CA ILE A 20 -2.21 -10.13 5.90
C ILE A 20 -2.42 -8.70 6.38
N LEU A 21 -1.43 -7.82 6.17
CA LEU A 21 -1.51 -6.41 6.52
C LEU A 21 -2.64 -5.70 5.78
N ARG A 22 -2.77 -5.92 4.45
CA ARG A 22 -3.86 -5.39 3.63
C ARG A 22 -5.24 -5.83 4.13
N ARG A 23 -5.41 -7.12 4.44
CA ARG A 23 -6.67 -7.65 4.98
C ARG A 23 -7.05 -6.98 6.30
N ARG A 24 -6.09 -6.82 7.22
CA ARG A 24 -6.33 -6.12 8.50
C ARG A 24 -6.74 -4.67 8.27
N LEU A 25 -6.14 -4.00 7.30
CA LEU A 25 -6.51 -2.62 6.95
C LEU A 25 -7.94 -2.54 6.39
N MET A 26 -8.35 -3.48 5.55
CA MET A 26 -9.74 -3.57 5.05
C MET A 26 -10.75 -3.83 6.18
N GLU A 27 -10.41 -4.69 7.14
CA GLU A 27 -11.21 -4.96 8.36
C GLU A 27 -11.35 -3.70 9.24
N ASP A 28 -10.24 -3.03 9.52
CA ASP A 28 -10.19 -1.81 10.33
C ASP A 28 -11.00 -0.65 9.72
N LEU A 29 -11.04 -0.58 8.38
CA LEU A 29 -11.82 0.41 7.64
C LEU A 29 -13.29 -0.01 7.46
N GLN A 30 -13.70 -1.17 7.97
CA GLN A 30 -15.05 -1.74 7.81
C GLN A 30 -15.45 -1.91 6.33
N LEU A 31 -14.48 -2.15 5.46
CA LEU A 31 -14.70 -2.30 4.02
C LEU A 31 -15.04 -3.74 3.62
N VAL A 32 -14.94 -4.68 4.57
CA VAL A 32 -15.23 -6.12 4.37
C VAL A 32 -16.69 -6.43 4.05
N ASP A 33 -17.61 -5.49 4.32
CA ASP A 33 -19.04 -5.63 4.03
C ASP A 33 -19.44 -5.05 2.66
N LEU A 34 -18.48 -4.47 1.91
CA LEU A 34 -18.73 -3.92 0.58
C LEU A 34 -18.91 -5.03 -0.47
N SER A 35 -19.40 -4.67 -1.67
CA SER A 35 -19.44 -5.64 -2.77
C SER A 35 -18.02 -6.08 -3.15
N PRO A 36 -17.84 -7.30 -3.70
CA PRO A 36 -16.51 -7.76 -4.13
C PRO A 36 -15.80 -6.81 -5.10
N GLU A 37 -16.54 -6.15 -5.98
CA GLU A 37 -16.00 -5.16 -6.93
C GLU A 37 -15.47 -3.92 -6.21
N GLN A 38 -16.21 -3.43 -5.21
CA GLN A 38 -15.79 -2.30 -4.39
C GLN A 38 -14.60 -2.66 -3.50
N GLN A 39 -14.61 -3.86 -2.90
CA GLN A 39 -13.47 -4.34 -2.11
C GLN A 39 -12.20 -4.37 -2.95
N LYS A 40 -12.28 -4.93 -4.16
CA LYS A 40 -11.15 -4.96 -5.10
C LYS A 40 -10.64 -3.55 -5.45
N GLU A 41 -11.54 -2.61 -5.70
CA GLU A 41 -11.16 -1.22 -5.98
C GLU A 41 -10.42 -0.56 -4.80
N PHE A 42 -10.86 -0.84 -3.57
CA PHE A 42 -10.18 -0.35 -2.37
C PHE A 42 -8.85 -1.05 -2.12
N GLU A 43 -8.75 -2.35 -2.36
CA GLU A 43 -7.49 -3.11 -2.28
C GLU A 43 -6.45 -2.54 -3.24
N GLU A 44 -6.80 -2.33 -4.52
CA GLU A 44 -5.90 -1.76 -5.52
C GLU A 44 -5.42 -0.35 -5.14
N LYS A 45 -6.30 0.48 -4.55
CA LYS A 45 -5.95 1.81 -4.05
C LYS A 45 -5.00 1.76 -2.86
N ILE A 46 -5.25 0.84 -1.92
CA ILE A 46 -4.39 0.62 -0.76
C ILE A 46 -3.01 0.14 -1.22
N ASP A 47 -2.95 -0.83 -2.13
CA ASP A 47 -1.70 -1.36 -2.65
C ASP A 47 -0.88 -0.28 -3.33
N THR A 48 -1.53 0.53 -4.19
CA THR A 48 -0.88 1.66 -4.84
C THR A 48 -0.35 2.68 -3.83
N LEU A 49 -1.10 2.98 -2.78
CA LEU A 49 -0.67 3.92 -1.74
C LEU A 49 0.53 3.39 -0.96
N VAL A 50 0.47 2.12 -0.52
CA VAL A 50 1.54 1.46 0.22
C VAL A 50 2.81 1.38 -0.61
N ASP A 51 2.72 0.91 -1.86
CA ASP A 51 3.86 0.81 -2.78
C ASP A 51 4.53 2.17 -3.01
N ASN A 52 3.74 3.23 -3.26
CA ASN A 52 4.29 4.58 -3.41
C ASN A 52 5.01 5.08 -2.15
N ARG A 53 4.47 4.78 -0.96
CA ARG A 53 5.06 5.22 0.31
C ARG A 53 6.35 4.47 0.60
N ILE A 54 6.38 3.16 0.35
CA ILE A 54 7.61 2.35 0.48
C ILE A 54 8.66 2.82 -0.52
N LYS A 55 8.31 3.06 -1.79
CA LYS A 55 9.23 3.64 -2.79
C LYS A 55 9.79 4.99 -2.33
N ASN A 56 8.97 5.83 -1.72
CA ASN A 56 9.45 7.08 -1.14
C ASN A 56 10.41 6.85 0.04
N LEU A 57 10.17 5.86 0.90
CA LEU A 57 11.13 5.50 1.95
C LEU A 57 12.48 5.11 1.36
N MET A 58 12.50 4.35 0.25
CA MET A 58 13.74 4.00 -0.43
C MET A 58 14.48 5.27 -0.87
N LEU A 59 13.79 6.24 -1.48
CA LEU A 59 14.40 7.49 -1.93
C LEU A 59 14.93 8.37 -0.77
N VAL A 60 14.28 8.31 0.40
CA VAL A 60 14.65 9.13 1.56
C VAL A 60 15.81 8.53 2.34
N TYR A 61 15.81 7.22 2.53
CA TYR A 61 16.74 6.57 3.46
C TYR A 61 17.86 5.80 2.79
N LEU A 62 17.75 5.44 1.50
CA LEU A 62 18.84 4.78 0.81
C LEU A 62 19.95 5.78 0.49
N PRO A 63 21.22 5.48 0.83
CA PRO A 63 22.35 6.31 0.43
C PRO A 63 22.41 6.46 -1.10
N GLN A 64 22.75 7.66 -1.60
CA GLN A 64 22.72 7.96 -3.03
C GLN A 64 23.64 7.05 -3.85
N GLU A 65 24.79 6.66 -3.29
CA GLU A 65 25.73 5.73 -3.88
C GLU A 65 25.15 4.32 -4.10
N LYS A 66 24.10 3.96 -3.33
CA LYS A 66 23.42 2.66 -3.40
C LYS A 66 22.21 2.63 -4.34
N VAL A 67 21.73 3.79 -4.78
CA VAL A 67 20.59 3.91 -5.70
C VAL A 67 20.86 3.22 -7.04
N LYS A 68 22.09 3.27 -7.56
CA LYS A 68 22.44 2.60 -8.83
C LYS A 68 22.37 1.07 -8.71
N GLU A 69 22.92 0.52 -7.62
CA GLU A 69 22.86 -0.92 -7.32
C GLU A 69 21.40 -1.37 -7.20
N LEU A 70 20.56 -0.61 -6.49
CA LEU A 70 19.12 -0.90 -6.38
C LEU A 70 18.41 -0.89 -7.75
N SER A 71 18.71 0.10 -8.60
CA SER A 71 18.10 0.20 -9.94
C SER A 71 18.45 -1.01 -10.81
N GLU A 72 19.71 -1.46 -10.77
CA GLU A 72 20.15 -2.65 -11.51
C GLU A 72 19.44 -3.91 -11.02
N MET A 73 19.30 -4.09 -9.70
CA MET A 73 18.56 -5.22 -9.12
C MET A 73 17.07 -5.20 -9.49
N TRP A 74 16.49 -4.00 -9.60
CA TRP A 74 15.10 -3.81 -10.03
C TRP A 74 14.90 -4.20 -11.49
N ASP A 75 15.78 -3.75 -12.39
CA ASP A 75 15.72 -4.07 -13.82
C ASP A 75 15.94 -5.57 -14.08
N GLU A 76 16.71 -6.24 -13.21
CA GLU A 76 16.95 -7.68 -13.24
C GLU A 76 15.82 -8.52 -12.60
N GLY A 77 14.81 -7.89 -11.99
CA GLY A 77 13.68 -8.58 -11.36
C GLY A 77 14.04 -9.34 -10.08
N LYS A 78 15.05 -8.89 -9.35
CA LYS A 78 15.59 -9.58 -8.17
C LYS A 78 14.90 -9.17 -6.87
N GLU A 79 13.58 -9.35 -6.81
CA GLU A 79 12.75 -8.85 -5.70
C GLU A 79 13.21 -9.32 -4.31
N GLU A 80 13.54 -10.60 -4.14
CA GLU A 80 14.04 -11.12 -2.85
C GLU A 80 15.38 -10.50 -2.46
N GLU A 81 16.26 -10.25 -3.44
CA GLU A 81 17.56 -9.63 -3.18
C GLU A 81 17.41 -8.14 -2.85
N ILE A 82 16.41 -7.45 -3.43
CA ILE A 82 16.11 -6.05 -3.14
C ILE A 82 15.72 -5.86 -1.68
N GLN A 83 14.87 -6.73 -1.13
CA GLN A 83 14.50 -6.64 0.29
C GLN A 83 15.73 -6.76 1.18
N LYS A 84 16.56 -7.78 0.96
CA LYS A 84 17.79 -7.98 1.73
C LYS A 84 18.77 -6.81 1.58
N PHE A 85 18.90 -6.28 0.37
CA PHE A 85 19.72 -5.11 0.10
C PHE A 85 19.27 -3.89 0.91
N LEU A 86 17.96 -3.65 1.00
CA LEU A 86 17.40 -2.55 1.78
C LEU A 86 17.64 -2.76 3.28
N GLU A 87 17.47 -3.98 3.80
CA GLU A 87 17.76 -4.30 5.21
C GLU A 87 19.24 -4.10 5.58
N GLU A 88 20.17 -4.39 4.66
CA GLU A 88 21.61 -4.23 4.89
C GLU A 88 22.10 -2.79 4.75
N ASN A 89 21.45 -1.98 3.91
CA ASN A 89 21.90 -0.62 3.56
C ASN A 89 21.05 0.49 4.20
N VAL A 90 19.89 0.16 4.77
CA VAL A 90 19.02 1.10 5.47
C VAL A 90 18.77 0.61 6.90
N GLU A 91 19.34 1.34 7.86
CA GLU A 91 19.18 1.02 9.28
C GLU A 91 17.70 1.04 9.69
N GLY A 92 17.23 -0.08 10.25
CA GLY A 92 15.85 -0.22 10.70
C GLY A 92 14.82 -0.20 9.56
N TRP A 93 15.19 -0.66 8.35
CA TRP A 93 14.29 -0.69 7.19
C TRP A 93 12.90 -1.26 7.51
N ASN A 94 12.85 -2.43 8.13
CA ASN A 94 11.59 -3.11 8.46
C ASN A 94 10.73 -2.30 9.44
N ASP A 95 11.33 -1.66 10.44
CA ASP A 95 10.61 -0.80 11.38
C ASP A 95 10.03 0.42 10.65
N LYS A 96 10.78 1.02 9.71
CA LYS A 96 10.29 2.15 8.89
C LYS A 96 9.12 1.76 8.00
N VAL A 97 9.16 0.58 7.40
CA VAL A 97 8.06 0.05 6.59
C VAL A 97 6.81 -0.17 7.45
N LEU A 98 6.97 -0.72 8.66
CA LEU A 98 5.87 -0.90 9.60
C LEU A 98 5.29 0.44 10.09
N ASP A 99 6.14 1.40 10.46
CA ASP A 99 5.72 2.74 10.87
C ASP A 99 4.90 3.44 9.77
N GLU A 100 5.36 3.33 8.52
CA GLU A 100 4.66 3.90 7.37
C GLU A 100 3.31 3.20 7.14
N PHE A 101 3.26 1.88 7.33
CA PHE A 101 2.01 1.13 7.27
C PHE A 101 1.00 1.59 8.33
N PHE A 102 1.45 1.81 9.58
CA PHE A 102 0.60 2.34 10.63
C PHE A 102 0.16 3.78 10.34
N ALA A 103 1.03 4.62 9.78
CA ALA A 103 0.67 5.97 9.36
C ALA A 103 -0.41 5.97 8.26
N ILE A 104 -0.28 5.09 7.26
CA ILE A 104 -1.30 4.87 6.22
C ILE A 104 -2.64 4.50 6.85
N ARG A 105 -2.62 3.53 7.78
CA ARG A 105 -3.81 3.08 8.50
C ARG A 105 -4.52 4.24 9.20
N GLU A 106 -3.81 5.00 10.02
CA GLU A 106 -4.39 6.10 10.78
C GLU A 106 -4.93 7.21 9.85
N GLU A 107 -4.23 7.52 8.76
CA GLU A 107 -4.69 8.49 7.77
C GLU A 107 -5.97 8.06 7.06
N LEU A 108 -6.08 6.78 6.68
CA LEU A 108 -7.27 6.24 6.03
C LEU A 108 -8.46 6.23 7.00
N ILE A 109 -8.26 5.80 8.25
CA ILE A 109 -9.29 5.83 9.30
C ILE A 109 -9.76 7.28 9.54
N ALA A 110 -8.83 8.23 9.64
CA ALA A 110 -9.16 9.63 9.85
C ALA A 110 -9.96 10.23 8.68
N LYS A 111 -9.57 9.93 7.43
CA LYS A 111 -10.31 10.36 6.22
C LYS A 111 -11.73 9.80 6.20
N MET A 112 -11.90 8.51 6.51
CA MET A 112 -13.22 7.88 6.57
C MET A 112 -14.10 8.47 7.68
N ARG A 113 -13.54 8.72 8.87
CA ARG A 113 -14.27 9.35 9.99
C ARG A 113 -14.68 10.79 9.68
N ASN A 114 -13.82 11.56 9.00
CA ASN A 114 -14.10 12.94 8.64
C ASN A 114 -15.14 13.04 7.50
N HIS A 115 -15.20 12.07 6.58
CA HIS A 115 -16.28 11.98 5.61
C HIS A 115 -17.62 11.49 6.20
N ALA A 116 -17.61 10.84 7.36
CA ALA A 116 -18.82 10.39 8.06
C ALA A 116 -19.49 11.47 8.93
N LYS A 117 -18.89 12.66 9.09
CA LYS A 117 -19.59 13.81 9.70
C LYS A 117 -20.42 14.51 8.63
N PRO A 118 -21.76 14.47 8.67
CA PRO A 118 -22.54 15.42 7.91
C PRO A 118 -22.18 16.82 8.40
N SER A 119 -21.97 17.75 7.47
CA SER A 119 -21.87 19.17 7.77
C SER A 119 -23.10 19.57 8.57
N ASP A 120 -22.93 19.75 9.88
CA ASP A 120 -23.97 20.20 10.81
C ASP A 120 -24.08 21.73 10.67
N ASP A 121 -24.41 22.18 9.46
CA ASP A 121 -24.74 23.57 9.15
C ASP A 121 -26.23 23.63 8.82
N ASN A 122 -27.06 23.40 9.83
CA ASN A 122 -28.45 23.84 9.81
C ASN A 122 -28.69 24.76 11.02
N GLN A 123 -28.15 25.97 10.93
CA GLN A 123 -28.54 27.05 11.81
C GLN A 123 -30.05 27.34 11.60
N PRO A 124 -30.87 27.40 12.66
CA PRO A 124 -32.25 27.82 12.51
C PRO A 124 -32.29 29.29 12.10
N ALA A 125 -32.97 29.58 10.99
CA ALA A 125 -33.28 30.95 10.60
C ALA A 125 -34.11 31.62 11.72
N VAL A 126 -33.67 32.81 12.12
CA VAL A 126 -34.29 33.68 13.13
C VAL A 126 -35.60 34.27 12.61
#